data_AF-A0A7K2IXH6-F1
#
_entry.id   AF-A0A7K2IXH6-F1
#
_cell.length_a   1.000
_cell.length_b   1.000
_cell.length_c   1.000
_cell.angle_alpha   90.00
_cell.angle_beta   90.00
_cell.angle_gamma   90.00
#
_symmetry.space_group_name_H-M   'P 1'
#
loop_
_entity.id
_entity.type
_entity.pdbx_description
1 polymer ?
#
loop_
_entity_poly.entity_id
_entity_poly.type
_entity_poly.pdbx_seq_one_letter_code
_entity_poly.pdbx_strand_id
1 'polypeptide(L)'
;MVTNNAIRSVTKTRFLRDLCQLDDEADASPRGTVSPEDLVELNHTLARHLMVYHEDAGLSEAESQGRSQHESRCTPSLHLLESVARFLASLTLETSVTSRRDIVDIGPSRFVAPVLKRLGHQPTHAEAVWEALTGFVEQSMEDQLPTEDSGLTKLIRSFSEQSLTPGEEAVEKRTVTTKQALGVIERALSRPGVYLAPQLPLEHKVTVKMLAGGLESNSIQRAEDTMATWRKSCAAEVDDSPGNHAQMQEFAEELDFQVEDIHIDLRSQKIDESEFGMRLWQKASRLPPETFPPLPFRLTRSLLSGALADASDQCRIWFTKERFDADRILLGSSSIGPPALDETDRSGS
;
A
#
# COMPACT_ATOMS: atom_id res chain seq x y z
N MET A 1 -23.60 2.79 -17.50
CA MET A 1 -23.40 3.22 -16.10
C MET A 1 -23.25 4.72 -16.08
N VAL A 2 -24.25 5.41 -15.54
CA VAL A 2 -24.25 6.88 -15.43
C VAL A 2 -23.51 7.21 -14.13
N THR A 3 -22.32 7.78 -14.22
CA THR A 3 -21.53 8.23 -13.05
C THR A 3 -22.25 9.38 -12.34
N ASN A 4 -22.08 9.53 -11.01
CA ASN A 4 -22.64 10.62 -10.19
C ASN A 4 -22.45 12.04 -10.77
N ASN A 5 -21.44 12.23 -11.64
CA ASN A 5 -21.22 13.49 -12.36
C ASN A 5 -22.33 13.87 -13.36
N ALA A 6 -23.11 12.91 -13.88
CA ALA A 6 -24.20 13.22 -14.81
C ALA A 6 -25.45 13.77 -14.11
N ILE A 7 -25.62 13.51 -12.81
CA ILE A 7 -26.70 14.08 -11.99
C ILE A 7 -26.42 15.57 -11.68
N ARG A 8 -25.14 15.98 -11.69
CA ARG A 8 -24.71 17.36 -11.40
C ARG A 8 -25.04 18.37 -12.52
N SER A 9 -25.22 17.97 -13.77
CA SER A 9 -25.25 18.89 -14.92
C SER A 9 -26.64 19.21 -15.50
N VAL A 10 -27.72 18.59 -15.01
CA VAL A 10 -29.06 18.71 -15.63
C VAL A 10 -30.04 19.39 -14.68
N THR A 11 -30.57 20.55 -15.08
CA THR A 11 -31.50 21.36 -14.26
C THR A 11 -32.79 20.62 -13.88
N LYS A 12 -33.16 19.58 -14.66
CA LYS A 12 -34.37 18.75 -14.45
C LYS A 12 -34.21 17.70 -13.35
N THR A 13 -32.99 17.31 -12.98
CA THR A 13 -32.72 16.33 -11.91
C THR A 13 -32.47 16.99 -10.55
N ARG A 14 -32.80 18.29 -10.41
CA ARG A 14 -32.55 19.08 -9.19
C ARG A 14 -33.24 18.52 -7.94
N PHE A 15 -34.47 18.01 -8.08
CA PHE A 15 -35.21 17.44 -6.95
C PHE A 15 -34.63 16.10 -6.48
N LEU A 16 -34.20 15.25 -7.41
CA LEU A 16 -33.44 14.03 -7.09
C LEU A 16 -32.07 14.37 -6.49
N ARG A 17 -31.42 15.44 -6.95
CA ARG A 17 -30.19 15.95 -6.34
C ARG A 17 -30.43 16.43 -4.90
N ASP A 18 -31.52 17.14 -4.62
CA ASP A 18 -31.79 17.67 -3.29
C ASP A 18 -32.25 16.55 -2.31
N LEU A 19 -32.83 15.44 -2.83
CA LEU A 19 -33.10 14.21 -2.07
C LEU A 19 -31.88 13.28 -1.90
N CYS A 20 -30.97 13.26 -2.87
CA CYS A 20 -29.79 12.39 -2.91
C CYS A 20 -28.48 13.13 -2.62
N GLN A 21 -28.53 14.38 -2.14
CA GLN A 21 -27.36 15.13 -1.70
C GLN A 21 -26.83 14.51 -0.40
N LEU A 22 -25.91 13.56 -0.58
CA LEU A 22 -24.82 13.31 0.33
C LEU A 22 -23.86 14.49 0.19
N ASP A 23 -23.69 15.27 1.27
CA ASP A 23 -22.66 16.30 1.31
C ASP A 23 -21.28 15.63 1.18
N ASP A 24 -20.38 16.25 0.41
CA ASP A 24 -18.94 15.91 0.43
C ASP A 24 -18.32 16.26 1.81
N GLU A 25 -19.09 16.86 2.72
CA GLU A 25 -18.80 17.02 4.15
C GLU A 25 -19.58 15.98 4.98
N ALA A 26 -19.02 14.78 5.10
CA ALA A 26 -19.04 13.83 6.24
C ALA A 26 -20.31 13.59 7.09
N ASP A 27 -21.48 14.12 6.76
CA ASP A 27 -22.72 13.87 7.50
C ASP A 27 -23.82 13.52 6.50
N ALA A 28 -24.19 12.24 6.48
CA ALA A 28 -25.26 11.68 5.64
C ALA A 28 -26.66 12.07 6.16
N SER A 29 -26.81 13.30 6.67
CA SER A 29 -28.07 13.84 7.16
C SER A 29 -28.68 14.74 6.08
N PRO A 30 -29.91 14.50 5.63
CA PRO A 30 -30.57 15.41 4.71
C PRO A 30 -30.63 16.82 5.31
N ARG A 31 -30.37 17.85 4.51
CA ARG A 31 -30.30 19.27 4.92
C ARG A 31 -31.60 19.82 5.54
N GLY A 32 -32.67 19.05 5.56
CA GLY A 32 -33.93 19.34 6.24
C GLY A 32 -34.83 18.12 6.33
N THR A 33 -35.84 18.16 7.20
CA THR A 33 -36.93 17.18 7.20
C THR A 33 -37.68 17.29 5.87
N VAL A 34 -37.70 16.20 5.09
CA VAL A 34 -38.47 16.11 3.84
C VAL A 34 -39.94 16.36 4.16
N SER A 35 -40.53 17.39 3.55
CA SER A 35 -41.93 17.69 3.76
C SER A 35 -42.83 16.70 3.01
N PRO A 36 -44.08 16.49 3.44
CA PRO A 36 -45.03 15.67 2.69
C PRO A 36 -45.29 16.22 1.27
N GLU A 37 -45.13 17.52 1.05
CA GLU A 37 -45.27 18.15 -0.26
C GLU A 37 -44.14 17.74 -1.22
N ASP A 38 -42.90 17.68 -0.72
CA ASP A 38 -41.73 17.23 -1.49
C ASP A 38 -41.87 15.77 -1.95
N LEU A 39 -42.45 14.91 -1.11
CA LEU A 39 -42.71 13.51 -1.45
C LEU A 39 -43.76 13.37 -2.56
N VAL A 40 -44.80 14.20 -2.52
CA VAL A 40 -45.84 14.23 -3.57
C VAL A 40 -45.22 14.70 -4.90
N GLU A 41 -44.42 15.78 -4.86
CA GLU A 41 -43.73 16.28 -6.06
C GLU A 41 -42.75 15.25 -6.64
N LEU A 42 -42.02 14.52 -5.79
CA LEU A 42 -41.12 13.44 -6.20
C LEU A 42 -41.89 12.30 -6.91
N ASN A 43 -42.98 11.83 -6.30
CA ASN A 43 -43.82 10.79 -6.89
C ASN A 43 -44.34 11.20 -8.28
N HIS A 44 -44.81 12.45 -8.41
CA HIS A 44 -45.29 12.98 -9.68
C HIS A 44 -44.18 13.14 -10.71
N THR A 45 -43.00 13.60 -10.31
CA THR A 45 -41.85 13.78 -11.21
C THR A 45 -41.36 12.44 -11.74
N LEU A 46 -41.20 11.44 -10.87
CA LEU A 46 -40.79 10.10 -11.27
C LEU A 46 -41.84 9.45 -12.18
N ALA A 47 -43.13 9.55 -11.85
CA ALA A 47 -44.20 9.02 -12.70
C ALA A 47 -44.20 9.65 -14.10
N ARG A 48 -44.03 10.98 -14.21
CA ARG A 48 -43.94 11.68 -15.50
C ARG A 48 -42.74 11.23 -16.32
N HIS A 49 -41.59 11.01 -15.67
CA HIS A 49 -40.41 10.48 -16.33
C HIS A 49 -40.62 9.06 -16.85
N LEU A 50 -41.21 8.17 -16.06
CA LEU A 50 -41.54 6.81 -16.50
C LEU A 50 -42.50 6.81 -17.70
N MET A 51 -43.46 7.74 -17.74
CA MET A 51 -44.38 7.88 -18.89
C MET A 51 -43.68 8.37 -20.17
N VAL A 52 -42.62 9.18 -20.08
CA VAL A 52 -41.83 9.60 -21.26
C VAL A 52 -41.07 8.41 -21.84
N TYR A 53 -40.55 7.53 -20.97
CA TYR A 53 -39.78 6.33 -21.34
C TYR A 53 -40.60 5.03 -21.18
N HIS A 54 -41.90 5.07 -21.49
CA HIS A 54 -42.84 4.00 -21.13
C HIS A 54 -42.49 2.61 -21.66
N GLU A 55 -41.93 2.51 -22.87
CA GLU A 55 -41.48 1.24 -23.47
C GLU A 55 -40.33 0.63 -22.65
N ASP A 56 -39.31 1.42 -22.32
CA ASP A 56 -38.16 1.00 -21.51
C ASP A 56 -38.55 0.70 -20.06
N ALA A 57 -39.54 1.43 -19.53
CA ALA A 57 -40.08 1.25 -18.20
C ALA A 57 -41.03 0.04 -18.08
N GLY A 58 -41.40 -0.60 -19.20
CA GLY A 58 -42.32 -1.74 -19.22
C GLY A 58 -43.74 -1.40 -18.76
N LEU A 59 -44.17 -0.15 -18.93
CA LEU A 59 -45.50 0.29 -18.51
C LEU A 59 -46.57 -0.27 -19.46
N SER A 60 -47.72 -0.65 -18.90
CA SER A 60 -48.88 -1.02 -19.72
C SER A 60 -49.47 0.21 -20.45
N GLU A 61 -50.27 -0.03 -21.50
CA GLU A 61 -50.97 1.05 -22.20
C GLU A 61 -51.95 1.82 -21.29
N ALA A 62 -52.54 1.14 -20.30
CA ALA A 62 -53.42 1.76 -19.31
C ALA A 62 -52.65 2.70 -18.36
N GLU A 63 -51.43 2.34 -17.97
CA GLU A 63 -50.56 3.16 -17.11
C GLU A 63 -49.91 4.32 -17.87
N SER A 64 -49.77 4.16 -19.19
CA SER A 64 -49.20 5.14 -20.10
C SER A 64 -50.23 6.15 -20.62
N GLN A 65 -51.49 6.05 -20.19
CA GLN A 65 -52.56 6.94 -20.62
C GLN A 65 -52.28 8.38 -20.12
N GLY A 66 -52.31 9.35 -21.05
CA GLY A 66 -51.94 10.75 -20.75
C GLY A 66 -50.45 11.08 -20.94
N ARG A 67 -49.70 10.21 -21.63
CA ARG A 67 -48.30 10.46 -22.01
C ARG A 67 -48.17 11.60 -23.02
N SER A 68 -47.05 12.33 -22.93
CA SER A 68 -46.65 13.37 -23.88
C SER A 68 -45.15 13.26 -24.16
N GLN A 69 -44.68 13.85 -25.26
CA GLN A 69 -43.25 13.95 -25.56
C GLN A 69 -42.49 14.82 -24.54
N HIS A 70 -43.20 15.63 -23.77
CA HIS A 70 -42.64 16.47 -22.73
C HIS A 70 -43.17 16.07 -21.35
N GLU A 71 -42.24 15.81 -20.43
CA GLU A 71 -42.51 15.44 -19.04
C GLU A 71 -43.52 16.34 -18.33
N SER A 72 -43.42 17.66 -18.52
CA SER A 72 -44.32 18.65 -17.89
C SER A 72 -45.78 18.55 -18.37
N ARG A 73 -46.03 17.86 -19.47
CA ARG A 73 -47.35 17.64 -20.07
C ARG A 73 -47.91 16.24 -19.80
N CYS A 74 -47.15 15.37 -19.13
CA CYS A 74 -47.63 14.05 -18.73
C CYS A 74 -48.57 14.19 -17.53
N THR A 75 -49.75 13.56 -17.64
CA THR A 75 -50.73 13.45 -16.56
C THR A 75 -50.76 12.01 -16.03
N PRO A 76 -49.97 11.69 -14.99
CA PRO A 76 -49.92 10.32 -14.47
C PRO A 76 -51.24 9.92 -13.85
N SER A 77 -51.64 8.66 -14.09
CA SER A 77 -52.82 8.07 -13.47
C SER A 77 -52.60 7.82 -11.97
N LEU A 78 -53.68 7.76 -11.20
CA LEU A 78 -53.61 7.44 -9.77
C LEU A 78 -52.95 6.09 -9.51
N HIS A 79 -53.21 5.09 -10.35
CA HIS A 79 -52.61 3.76 -10.25
C HIS A 79 -51.08 3.79 -10.39
N LEU A 80 -50.57 4.57 -11.34
CA LEU A 80 -49.12 4.74 -11.53
C LEU A 80 -48.50 5.45 -10.33
N LEU A 81 -49.15 6.50 -9.82
CA LEU A 81 -48.68 7.24 -8.64
C LEU A 81 -48.59 6.36 -7.40
N GLU A 82 -49.59 5.51 -7.14
CA GLU A 82 -49.56 4.55 -6.03
C GLU A 82 -48.45 3.53 -6.16
N SER A 83 -48.18 3.06 -7.38
CA SER A 83 -47.12 2.08 -7.66
C SER A 83 -45.73 2.70 -7.47
N VAL A 84 -45.55 3.94 -7.93
CA VAL A 84 -44.33 4.73 -7.71
C VAL A 84 -44.11 5.02 -6.23
N ALA A 85 -45.16 5.39 -5.49
CA ALA A 85 -45.07 5.63 -4.06
C ALA A 85 -44.66 4.35 -3.29
N ARG A 86 -45.23 3.19 -3.65
CA ARG A 86 -44.82 1.88 -3.08
C ARG A 86 -43.37 1.53 -3.40
N PHE A 87 -42.94 1.79 -4.64
CA PHE A 87 -41.55 1.57 -5.06
C PHE A 87 -40.58 2.43 -4.24
N LEU A 88 -40.84 3.74 -4.16
CA LEU A 88 -40.00 4.67 -3.40
C LEU A 88 -39.99 4.37 -1.90
N ALA A 89 -41.10 3.91 -1.32
CA ALA A 89 -41.14 3.48 0.08
C ALA A 89 -40.31 2.20 0.34
N SER A 90 -40.15 1.34 -0.67
CA SER A 90 -39.30 0.13 -0.59
C SER A 90 -37.83 0.39 -0.96
N LEU A 91 -37.56 1.51 -1.63
CA LEU A 91 -36.23 1.87 -2.10
C LEU A 91 -35.35 2.26 -0.91
N THR A 92 -34.45 1.36 -0.54
CA THR A 92 -33.41 1.61 0.45
C THR A 92 -32.13 2.00 -0.27
N LEU A 93 -31.76 3.28 -0.18
CA LEU A 93 -30.47 3.77 -0.67
C LEU A 93 -29.46 3.65 0.47
N GLU A 94 -28.46 2.79 0.31
CA GLU A 94 -27.33 2.72 1.24
C GLU A 94 -26.43 3.94 1.00
N THR A 95 -26.72 5.03 1.72
CA THR A 95 -26.01 6.30 1.60
C THR A 95 -24.72 6.35 2.40
N SER A 96 -24.50 5.40 3.31
CA SER A 96 -23.24 5.24 4.04
C SER A 96 -22.23 4.45 3.21
N VAL A 97 -21.89 4.97 2.03
CA VAL A 97 -20.64 4.56 1.37
C VAL A 97 -19.53 5.04 2.30
N THR A 98 -18.93 4.09 3.01
CA THR A 98 -17.74 4.30 3.82
C THR A 98 -16.76 5.13 3.02
N SER A 99 -16.43 6.33 3.50
CA SER A 99 -15.46 7.18 2.82
C SER A 99 -14.18 6.37 2.63
N ARG A 100 -13.47 6.58 1.52
CA ARG A 100 -12.19 5.88 1.27
C ARG A 100 -11.20 6.04 2.45
N ARG A 101 -11.34 7.10 3.24
CA ARG A 101 -10.56 7.38 4.45
C ARG A 101 -10.89 6.44 5.61
N ASP A 102 -12.17 6.08 5.76
CA ASP A 102 -12.64 5.25 6.87
C ASP A 102 -12.42 3.76 6.59
N ILE A 103 -12.20 3.38 5.32
CA ILE A 103 -11.95 1.99 4.91
C ILE A 103 -10.77 1.37 5.67
N VAL A 104 -9.76 2.16 6.06
CA VAL A 104 -8.62 1.65 6.85
C VAL A 104 -9.07 1.27 8.26
N ASP A 105 -9.83 2.14 8.93
CA ASP A 105 -10.20 1.96 10.34
C ASP A 105 -11.35 0.94 10.53
N ILE A 106 -12.37 0.97 9.66
CA ILE A 106 -13.48 0.00 9.72
C ILE A 106 -13.28 -1.21 8.83
N GLY A 107 -12.22 -1.22 8.03
CA GLY A 107 -11.80 -2.32 7.18
C GLY A 107 -11.73 -3.68 7.90
N PRO A 108 -10.89 -3.77 8.95
CA PRO A 108 -10.72 -4.98 9.75
C PRO A 108 -12.03 -5.49 10.34
N SER A 109 -12.82 -4.60 10.95
CA SER A 109 -14.02 -4.98 11.69
C SER A 109 -15.21 -5.31 10.80
N ARG A 110 -15.40 -4.56 9.69
CA ARG A 110 -16.58 -4.69 8.81
C ARG A 110 -16.40 -5.75 7.73
N PHE A 111 -15.19 -5.93 7.19
CA PHE A 111 -14.97 -6.84 6.06
C PHE A 111 -14.20 -8.11 6.45
N VAL A 112 -13.16 -8.01 7.28
CA VAL A 112 -12.30 -9.17 7.60
C VAL A 112 -12.86 -10.01 8.73
N ALA A 113 -13.31 -9.39 9.82
CA ALA A 113 -13.81 -10.13 10.98
C ALA A 113 -14.97 -11.10 10.64
N PRO A 114 -15.95 -10.77 9.78
CA PRO A 114 -16.98 -11.73 9.37
C PRO A 114 -16.42 -12.92 8.58
N VAL A 115 -15.39 -12.70 7.74
CA VAL A 115 -14.72 -13.76 6.96
C VAL A 115 -13.96 -14.69 7.89
N LEU A 116 -13.16 -14.13 8.81
CA LEU A 116 -12.44 -14.93 9.81
C LEU A 116 -13.39 -15.76 10.66
N LYS A 117 -14.53 -15.19 11.07
CA LYS A 117 -15.56 -15.92 11.82
C LYS A 117 -16.12 -17.11 11.02
N ARG A 118 -16.34 -16.95 9.72
CA ARG A 118 -16.81 -18.03 8.84
C ARG A 118 -15.76 -19.12 8.61
N LEU A 119 -14.48 -18.75 8.63
CA LEU A 119 -13.34 -19.67 8.53
C LEU A 119 -12.97 -20.34 9.87
N GLY A 120 -13.63 -19.97 10.97
CA GLY A 120 -13.38 -20.55 12.30
C GLY A 120 -12.18 -19.92 13.04
N HIS A 121 -11.70 -18.76 12.61
CA HIS A 121 -10.60 -18.04 13.24
C HIS A 121 -11.09 -16.95 14.20
N GLN A 122 -10.20 -16.55 15.12
CA GLN A 122 -10.51 -15.46 16.05
C GLN A 122 -10.53 -14.10 15.33
N PRO A 123 -11.52 -13.23 15.62
CA PRO A 123 -11.63 -11.91 15.01
C PRO A 123 -10.54 -10.94 15.49
N THR A 124 -9.77 -11.26 16.54
CA THR A 124 -8.63 -10.47 17.02
C THR A 124 -7.51 -10.35 15.99
N HIS A 125 -7.43 -11.26 15.01
CA HIS A 125 -6.46 -11.18 13.91
C HIS A 125 -6.94 -10.34 12.73
N ALA A 126 -8.13 -9.73 12.81
CA ALA A 126 -8.72 -9.02 11.68
C ALA A 126 -7.85 -7.87 11.17
N GLU A 127 -7.16 -7.18 12.07
CA GLU A 127 -6.26 -6.06 11.73
C GLU A 127 -5.02 -6.54 10.96
N ALA A 128 -4.33 -7.56 11.47
CA ALA A 128 -3.18 -8.17 10.79
C ALA A 128 -3.54 -8.71 9.39
N VAL A 129 -4.71 -9.34 9.28
CA VAL A 129 -5.20 -9.90 8.03
C VAL A 129 -5.64 -8.80 7.05
N TRP A 130 -6.20 -7.71 7.57
CA TRP A 130 -6.55 -6.54 6.75
C TRP A 130 -5.30 -5.92 6.13
N GLU A 131 -4.28 -5.63 6.94
CA GLU A 131 -2.99 -5.09 6.47
C GLU A 131 -2.31 -5.99 5.44
N ALA A 132 -2.35 -7.31 5.65
CA ALA A 132 -1.82 -8.26 4.68
C ALA A 132 -2.59 -8.23 3.34
N LEU A 133 -3.92 -8.11 3.39
CA LEU A 133 -4.77 -8.09 2.20
C LEU A 133 -4.66 -6.76 1.43
N THR A 134 -4.69 -5.63 2.12
CA THR A 134 -4.51 -4.31 1.51
C THR A 134 -3.13 -4.22 0.86
N GLY A 135 -2.10 -4.67 1.56
CA GLY A 135 -0.74 -4.76 1.00
C GLY A 135 -0.62 -5.62 -0.24
N PHE A 136 -1.26 -6.79 -0.23
CA PHE A 136 -1.29 -7.66 -1.40
C PHE A 136 -2.02 -7.03 -2.59
N VAL A 137 -3.13 -6.34 -2.34
CA VAL A 137 -3.89 -5.62 -3.38
C VAL A 137 -3.06 -4.48 -3.94
N GLU A 138 -2.42 -3.68 -3.08
CA GLU A 138 -1.54 -2.58 -3.49
C GLU A 138 -0.37 -3.11 -4.34
N GLN A 139 0.32 -4.16 -3.89
CA GLN A 139 1.39 -4.81 -4.64
C GLN A 139 0.92 -5.36 -6.00
N SER A 140 -0.32 -5.85 -6.08
CA SER A 140 -0.91 -6.34 -7.34
C SER A 140 -1.31 -5.21 -8.29
N MET A 141 -1.50 -3.99 -7.76
CA MET A 141 -1.93 -2.80 -8.49
C MET A 141 -0.77 -1.88 -8.86
N GLU A 142 0.34 -1.92 -8.10
CA GLU A 142 1.59 -1.31 -8.50
C GLU A 142 2.09 -2.00 -9.78
N ASP A 143 2.22 -1.23 -10.85
CA ASP A 143 3.03 -1.65 -11.99
C ASP A 143 4.45 -1.83 -11.45
N GLN A 144 4.83 -3.08 -11.16
CA GLN A 144 6.19 -3.40 -10.76
C GLN A 144 7.16 -2.69 -11.72
N LEU A 145 8.21 -2.11 -11.11
CA LEU A 145 9.41 -1.48 -11.70
C LEU A 145 9.69 -1.88 -13.15
N PRO A 146 10.27 -0.99 -13.98
CA PRO A 146 10.58 -1.26 -15.39
C PRO A 146 11.38 -2.55 -15.50
N THR A 147 10.67 -3.64 -15.75
CA THR A 147 11.22 -4.94 -16.06
C THR A 147 11.72 -4.83 -17.49
N GLU A 148 12.70 -5.64 -17.87
CA GLU A 148 13.19 -5.69 -19.26
C GLU A 148 12.04 -5.94 -20.27
N ASP A 149 10.90 -6.45 -19.78
CA ASP A 149 9.62 -6.68 -20.48
C ASP A 149 8.58 -5.54 -20.37
N SER A 150 8.95 -4.34 -19.91
CA SER A 150 8.01 -3.22 -19.80
C SER A 150 7.81 -2.49 -21.14
N GLY A 151 6.54 -2.30 -21.50
CA GLY A 151 6.03 -1.41 -22.56
C GLY A 151 6.60 -1.60 -23.96
N LEU A 152 7.83 -1.13 -24.19
CA LEU A 152 8.48 -1.07 -25.50
C LEU A 152 9.00 -2.44 -25.96
N THR A 153 9.60 -3.22 -25.06
CA THR A 153 10.15 -4.56 -25.38
C THR A 153 9.03 -5.55 -25.72
N LYS A 154 7.89 -5.43 -25.04
CA LYS A 154 6.66 -6.18 -25.35
C LYS A 154 6.01 -5.74 -26.66
N LEU A 155 6.04 -4.44 -27.00
CA LEU A 155 5.60 -3.94 -28.31
C LEU A 155 6.44 -4.51 -29.47
N ILE A 156 7.74 -4.71 -29.24
CA ILE A 156 8.65 -5.33 -30.20
C ILE A 156 8.37 -6.83 -30.33
N ARG A 157 8.07 -7.52 -29.22
CA ARG A 157 7.79 -8.97 -29.20
C ARG A 157 6.38 -9.32 -29.72
N SER A 158 5.37 -8.49 -29.48
CA SER A 158 4.02 -8.66 -30.04
C SER A 158 3.95 -8.40 -31.55
N PHE A 159 4.97 -7.73 -32.11
CA PHE A 159 5.17 -7.66 -33.56
C PHE A 159 5.65 -8.99 -34.17
N SER A 160 6.24 -9.90 -33.37
CA SER A 160 6.76 -11.20 -33.84
C SER A 160 5.88 -12.41 -33.49
N GLU A 161 5.03 -12.34 -32.47
CA GLU A 161 4.20 -13.47 -32.01
C GLU A 161 2.72 -13.07 -31.93
N GLN A 162 1.84 -13.76 -32.66
CA GLN A 162 0.38 -13.62 -32.56
C GLN A 162 -0.13 -14.22 -31.23
N SER A 163 0.14 -13.58 -30.09
CA SER A 163 -0.45 -13.99 -28.82
C SER A 163 -0.76 -12.81 -27.90
N LEU A 164 -2.00 -12.84 -27.40
CA LEU A 164 -2.68 -12.03 -26.38
C LEU A 164 -2.63 -10.50 -26.56
N THR A 165 -3.80 -9.88 -26.45
CA THR A 165 -3.87 -8.42 -26.51
C THR A 165 -3.26 -7.81 -25.24
N PRO A 166 -2.44 -6.75 -25.32
CA PRO A 166 -1.74 -6.18 -24.17
C PRO A 166 -2.62 -5.77 -22.97
N GLY A 167 -3.93 -5.61 -23.18
CA GLY A 167 -4.89 -5.29 -22.12
C GLY A 167 -5.30 -6.48 -21.26
N GLU A 168 -5.32 -7.70 -21.82
CA GLU A 168 -5.79 -8.90 -21.12
C GLU A 168 -4.78 -9.36 -20.06
N GLU A 169 -3.48 -9.32 -20.35
CA GLU A 169 -2.42 -9.64 -19.38
C GLU A 169 -2.37 -8.64 -18.21
N ALA A 170 -2.60 -7.35 -18.48
CA ALA A 170 -2.61 -6.31 -17.45
C ALA A 170 -3.82 -6.45 -16.52
N VAL A 171 -4.96 -6.86 -17.07
CA VAL A 171 -6.17 -7.18 -16.28
C VAL A 171 -5.96 -8.46 -15.47
N GLU A 172 -5.35 -9.50 -16.04
CA GLU A 172 -5.07 -10.76 -15.33
C GLU A 172 -4.11 -10.54 -14.15
N LYS A 173 -3.05 -9.75 -14.33
CA LYS A 173 -2.11 -9.40 -13.25
C LYS A 173 -2.74 -8.61 -12.11
N ARG A 174 -3.70 -7.73 -12.43
CA ARG A 174 -4.42 -6.90 -11.45
C ARG A 174 -5.66 -7.60 -10.87
N THR A 175 -5.93 -8.84 -11.27
CA THR A 175 -7.08 -9.60 -10.75
C THR A 175 -6.67 -10.36 -9.50
N VAL A 176 -7.16 -9.92 -8.34
CA VAL A 176 -7.02 -10.65 -7.08
C VAL A 176 -8.08 -11.75 -7.00
N THR A 177 -7.64 -13.01 -7.11
CA THR A 177 -8.54 -14.17 -7.02
C THR A 177 -8.84 -14.54 -5.56
N THR A 178 -9.99 -15.19 -5.34
CA THR A 178 -10.38 -15.70 -4.01
C THR A 178 -9.34 -16.66 -3.43
N LYS A 179 -8.68 -17.47 -4.26
CA LYS A 179 -7.63 -18.41 -3.83
C LYS A 179 -6.39 -17.66 -3.31
N GLN A 180 -5.98 -16.59 -3.99
CA GLN A 180 -4.87 -15.74 -3.55
C GLN A 180 -5.21 -15.04 -2.23
N ALA A 181 -6.42 -14.47 -2.13
CA ALA A 181 -6.89 -13.84 -0.90
C ALA A 181 -6.88 -14.82 0.30
N LEU A 182 -7.35 -16.06 0.11
CA LEU A 182 -7.28 -17.09 1.14
C LEU A 182 -5.84 -17.41 1.55
N GLY A 183 -4.92 -17.55 0.59
CA GLY A 183 -3.50 -17.79 0.89
C GLY A 183 -2.82 -16.62 1.63
N VAL A 184 -3.25 -15.38 1.40
CA VAL A 184 -2.81 -14.21 2.18
C VAL A 184 -3.35 -14.28 3.61
N ILE A 185 -4.64 -14.61 3.77
CA ILE A 185 -5.28 -14.76 5.09
C ILE A 185 -4.57 -15.84 5.92
N GLU A 186 -4.32 -17.01 5.35
CA GLU A 186 -3.64 -18.12 6.04
C GLU A 186 -2.23 -17.73 6.51
N ARG A 187 -1.48 -17.02 5.66
CA ARG A 187 -0.14 -16.52 6.02
C ARG A 187 -0.19 -15.48 7.12
N ALA A 188 -1.10 -14.51 7.03
CA ALA A 188 -1.29 -13.49 8.05
C ALA A 188 -1.65 -14.10 9.42
N LEU A 189 -2.48 -15.14 9.42
CA LEU A 189 -2.84 -15.87 10.63
C LEU A 189 -1.67 -16.67 11.23
N SER A 190 -0.72 -17.14 10.41
CA SER A 190 0.46 -17.86 10.90
C SER A 190 1.47 -16.95 11.61
N ARG A 191 1.51 -15.65 11.25
CA ARG A 191 2.48 -14.67 11.76
C ARG A 191 1.85 -13.27 11.92
N PRO A 192 0.85 -13.09 12.79
CA PRO A 192 0.10 -11.83 12.87
C PRO A 192 0.98 -10.65 13.30
N GLY A 193 1.99 -10.89 14.14
CA GLY A 193 2.89 -9.83 14.62
C GLY A 193 3.74 -9.17 13.53
N VAL A 194 3.97 -9.82 12.39
CA VAL A 194 4.72 -9.22 11.26
C VAL A 194 3.93 -8.10 10.60
N TYR A 195 2.61 -8.26 10.52
CA TYR A 195 1.70 -7.31 9.87
C TYR A 195 1.22 -6.19 10.81
N LEU A 196 1.38 -6.37 12.12
CA LEU A 196 1.05 -5.38 13.15
C LEU A 196 2.26 -4.58 13.63
N ALA A 197 3.47 -4.99 13.26
CA ALA A 197 4.67 -4.24 13.61
C ALA A 197 4.63 -2.90 12.86
N PRO A 198 4.82 -1.76 13.55
CA PRO A 198 4.99 -0.50 12.85
C PRO A 198 6.15 -0.66 11.88
N GLN A 199 5.92 -0.36 10.60
CA GLN A 199 7.00 -0.26 9.65
C GLN A 199 7.91 0.86 10.15
N LEU A 200 9.10 0.48 10.61
CA LEU A 200 10.14 1.46 10.94
C LEU A 200 10.36 2.25 9.65
N PRO A 201 10.14 3.58 9.65
CA PRO A 201 10.45 4.39 8.49
C PRO A 201 11.92 4.15 8.14
N LEU A 202 12.19 3.82 6.88
CA LEU A 202 13.56 3.68 6.43
C LEU A 202 14.17 5.08 6.37
N GLU A 203 14.77 5.53 7.47
CA GLU A 203 15.38 6.86 7.57
C GLU A 203 16.81 6.88 7.02
N HIS A 204 17.47 5.72 6.97
CA HIS A 204 18.90 5.62 6.65
C HIS A 204 19.22 4.52 5.64
N LYS A 205 20.25 4.72 4.81
CA LYS A 205 20.70 3.75 3.79
C LYS A 205 21.19 2.47 4.45
N VAL A 206 21.77 2.58 5.65
CA VAL A 206 22.21 1.44 6.45
C VAL A 206 21.04 0.49 6.75
N THR A 207 19.86 1.02 7.08
CA THR A 207 18.63 0.27 7.37
C THR A 207 18.21 -0.57 6.17
N VAL A 208 18.16 0.06 5.00
CA VAL A 208 17.83 -0.61 3.73
C VAL A 208 18.83 -1.72 3.40
N LYS A 209 20.13 -1.45 3.57
CA LYS A 209 21.18 -2.44 3.28
C LYS A 209 21.18 -3.60 4.25
N MET A 210 20.95 -3.34 5.53
CA MET A 210 20.88 -4.38 6.54
C MET A 210 19.63 -5.25 6.35
N LEU A 211 18.48 -4.66 5.99
CA LEU A 211 17.28 -5.41 5.61
C LEU A 211 17.54 -6.30 4.39
N ALA A 212 18.13 -5.74 3.32
CA ALA A 212 18.50 -6.51 2.13
C ALA A 212 19.53 -7.62 2.43
N GLY A 213 20.38 -7.42 3.45
CA GLY A 213 21.34 -8.40 3.94
C GLY A 213 20.77 -9.45 4.90
N GLY A 214 19.44 -9.45 5.14
CA GLY A 214 18.77 -10.43 6.00
C GLY A 214 18.94 -10.20 7.51
N LEU A 215 19.27 -8.98 7.95
CA LEU A 215 19.41 -8.68 9.36
C LEU A 215 18.05 -8.45 10.03
N GLU A 216 17.93 -8.92 11.28
CA GLU A 216 16.73 -8.72 12.09
C GLU A 216 16.55 -7.26 12.52
N SER A 217 15.30 -6.82 12.70
CA SER A 217 14.93 -5.45 13.10
C SER A 217 15.65 -4.96 14.35
N ASN A 218 15.88 -5.83 15.34
CA ASN A 218 16.62 -5.48 16.55
C ASN A 218 18.09 -5.15 16.27
N SER A 219 18.70 -5.84 15.30
CA SER A 219 20.08 -5.58 14.90
C SER A 219 20.18 -4.27 14.12
N ILE A 220 19.19 -4.00 13.29
CA ILE A 220 19.07 -2.76 12.51
C ILE A 220 18.90 -1.56 13.44
N GLN A 221 17.93 -1.59 14.36
CA GLN A 221 17.71 -0.51 15.33
C GLN A 221 18.99 -0.23 16.15
N ARG A 222 19.67 -1.30 16.61
CA ARG A 222 20.93 -1.15 17.35
C ARG A 222 22.02 -0.51 16.49
N ALA A 223 22.08 -0.81 15.19
CA ALA A 223 23.03 -0.17 14.28
C ALA A 223 22.74 1.32 14.12
N GLU A 224 21.47 1.72 14.00
CA GLU A 224 21.07 3.14 13.96
C GLU A 224 21.44 3.88 15.25
N ASP A 225 21.12 3.31 16.41
CA ASP A 225 21.44 3.91 17.71
C ASP A 225 22.95 4.09 17.90
N THR A 226 23.73 3.09 17.49
CA THR A 226 25.20 3.14 17.58
C THR A 226 25.81 4.07 16.53
N MET A 227 25.24 4.17 15.33
CA MET A 227 25.62 5.15 14.32
C MET A 227 25.41 6.58 14.82
N ALA A 228 24.25 6.87 15.41
CA ALA A 228 23.96 8.17 16.01
C ALA A 228 24.97 8.51 17.12
N THR A 229 25.30 7.52 17.96
CA THR A 229 26.32 7.66 19.01
C THR A 229 27.71 7.95 18.42
N TRP A 230 28.11 7.23 17.37
CA TRP A 230 29.39 7.45 16.67
C TRP A 230 29.48 8.86 16.09
N ARG A 231 28.46 9.31 15.35
CA ARG A 231 28.40 10.66 14.77
C ARG A 231 28.50 11.74 15.85
N LYS A 232 27.80 11.54 16.97
CA LYS A 232 27.86 12.45 18.13
C LYS A 232 29.25 12.49 18.76
N SER A 233 29.92 11.34 18.92
CA SER A 233 31.29 11.29 19.42
C SER A 233 32.27 12.00 18.48
N CYS A 234 32.15 11.77 17.17
CA CYS A 234 32.98 12.48 16.19
C CYS A 234 32.77 14.00 16.29
N ALA A 235 31.51 14.46 16.30
CA ALA A 235 31.21 15.89 16.38
C ALA A 235 31.66 16.55 17.69
N ALA A 236 31.74 15.81 18.79
CA ALA A 236 32.13 16.34 20.09
C ALA A 236 33.65 16.33 20.32
N GLU A 237 34.35 15.31 19.83
CA GLU A 237 35.75 15.03 20.19
C GLU A 237 36.73 15.30 19.03
N VAL A 238 36.27 15.34 17.78
CA VAL A 238 37.10 15.66 16.61
C VAL A 238 37.01 17.17 16.38
N ASP A 239 37.99 17.90 16.91
CA ASP A 239 38.19 19.31 16.58
C ASP A 239 38.86 19.49 15.20
N ASP A 240 38.93 20.72 14.70
CA ASP A 240 39.57 21.05 13.43
C ASP A 240 41.11 21.07 13.49
N SER A 241 41.72 20.37 14.46
CA SER A 241 43.16 20.25 14.54
C SER A 241 43.72 19.48 13.33
N PRO A 242 44.82 19.92 12.70
CA PRO A 242 45.37 19.35 11.46
C PRO A 242 45.75 17.85 11.48
N GLY A 243 45.76 17.18 12.65
CA GLY A 243 46.03 15.75 12.77
C GLY A 243 44.79 14.88 12.95
N ASN A 244 43.70 15.42 13.49
CA ASN A 244 42.53 14.62 13.86
C ASN A 244 41.77 14.12 12.63
N HIS A 245 41.64 14.98 11.60
CA HIS A 245 41.04 14.59 10.32
C HIS A 245 41.84 13.50 9.60
N ALA A 246 43.18 13.56 9.67
CA ALA A 246 44.04 12.54 9.08
C ALA A 246 43.89 11.18 9.81
N GLN A 247 43.83 11.19 11.14
CA GLN A 247 43.59 9.99 11.94
C GLN A 247 42.22 9.37 11.67
N MET A 248 41.18 10.20 11.53
CA MET A 248 39.83 9.74 11.18
C MET A 248 39.80 9.11 9.79
N GLN A 249 40.53 9.68 8.83
CA GLN A 249 40.65 9.12 7.48
C GLN A 249 41.40 7.78 7.49
N GLU A 250 42.54 7.71 8.18
CA GLU A 250 43.32 6.47 8.30
C GLU A 250 42.50 5.34 8.95
N PHE A 251 41.74 5.67 10.01
CA PHE A 251 40.79 4.74 10.62
C PHE A 251 39.70 4.28 9.64
N ALA A 252 39.14 5.19 8.85
CA ALA A 252 38.09 4.87 7.88
C ALA A 252 38.60 3.94 6.78
N GLU A 253 39.81 4.18 6.27
CA GLU A 253 40.46 3.33 5.27
C GLU A 253 40.77 1.93 5.83
N GLU A 254 41.27 1.84 7.06
CA GLU A 254 41.53 0.56 7.73
C GLU A 254 40.22 -0.24 7.98
N LEU A 255 39.15 0.44 8.38
CA LEU A 255 37.83 -0.17 8.54
C LEU A 255 37.31 -0.75 7.23
N ASP A 256 37.40 0.01 6.15
CA ASP A 256 36.95 -0.45 4.83
C ASP A 256 37.80 -1.65 4.37
N PHE A 257 39.11 -1.62 4.60
CA PHE A 257 40.03 -2.74 4.28
C PHE A 257 39.69 -4.02 5.05
N GLN A 258 39.57 -3.96 6.38
CA GLN A 258 39.27 -5.14 7.19
C GLN A 258 37.89 -5.73 6.89
N VAL A 259 36.91 -4.89 6.57
CA VAL A 259 35.57 -5.37 6.18
C VAL A 259 35.59 -6.03 4.80
N GLU A 260 36.39 -5.50 3.86
CA GLU A 260 36.60 -6.14 2.55
C GLU A 260 37.27 -7.52 2.70
N ASP A 261 38.24 -7.67 3.59
CA ASP A 261 38.86 -8.97 3.89
C ASP A 261 37.84 -9.99 4.41
N ILE A 262 36.95 -9.57 5.33
CA ILE A 262 35.84 -10.42 5.80
C ILE A 262 34.91 -10.78 4.64
N HIS A 263 34.60 -9.81 3.79
CA HIS A 263 33.71 -9.99 2.65
C HIS A 263 34.29 -11.01 1.65
N ILE A 264 35.58 -10.95 1.35
CA ILE A 264 36.31 -11.93 0.53
C ILE A 264 36.29 -13.32 1.19
N ASP A 265 36.57 -13.42 2.49
CA ASP A 265 36.52 -14.68 3.25
C ASP A 265 35.14 -15.34 3.18
N LEU A 266 34.07 -14.58 3.43
CA LEU A 266 32.69 -15.06 3.38
C LEU A 266 32.27 -15.51 1.97
N ARG A 267 32.72 -14.79 0.92
CA ARG A 267 32.49 -15.21 -0.48
C ARG A 267 33.19 -16.53 -0.79
N SER A 268 34.42 -16.73 -0.31
CA SER A 268 35.17 -17.97 -0.52
C SER A 268 34.50 -19.18 0.14
N GLN A 269 33.77 -18.97 1.24
CA GLN A 269 33.03 -19.99 1.98
C GLN A 269 31.71 -20.40 1.32
N LYS A 270 31.33 -19.80 0.18
CA LYS A 270 30.08 -20.09 -0.55
C LYS A 270 28.83 -20.02 0.33
N ILE A 271 28.81 -19.03 1.23
CA ILE A 271 27.66 -18.81 2.12
C ILE A 271 26.45 -18.42 1.28
N ASP A 272 25.29 -18.89 1.72
CA ASP A 272 24.01 -18.55 1.12
C ASP A 272 23.78 -17.03 1.15
N GLU A 273 23.05 -16.51 0.16
CA GLU A 273 22.79 -15.07 0.04
C GLU A 273 22.02 -14.53 1.24
N SER A 274 21.06 -15.32 1.74
CA SER A 274 20.23 -14.97 2.90
C SER A 274 21.04 -14.81 4.20
N GLU A 275 22.14 -15.54 4.36
CA GLU A 275 22.99 -15.47 5.56
C GLU A 275 24.15 -14.49 5.43
N PHE A 276 24.47 -14.04 4.22
CA PHE A 276 25.71 -13.30 3.94
C PHE A 276 25.82 -12.03 4.78
N GLY A 277 24.79 -11.18 4.76
CA GLY A 277 24.79 -9.91 5.49
C GLY A 277 24.86 -10.08 7.00
N MET A 278 24.10 -11.03 7.55
CA MET A 278 24.15 -11.38 8.96
C MET A 278 25.57 -11.79 9.38
N ARG A 279 26.22 -12.67 8.62
CA ARG A 279 27.57 -13.16 8.93
C ARG A 279 28.61 -12.05 8.82
N LEU A 280 28.50 -11.19 7.80
CA LEU A 280 29.36 -10.02 7.61
C LEU A 280 29.26 -9.09 8.82
N TRP A 281 28.04 -8.70 9.20
CA TRP A 281 27.81 -7.84 10.36
C TRP A 281 28.34 -8.45 11.66
N GLN A 282 28.12 -9.75 11.89
CA GLN A 282 28.60 -10.43 13.09
C GLN A 282 30.13 -10.47 13.16
N LYS A 283 30.82 -10.72 12.05
CA LYS A 283 32.29 -10.72 12.00
C LYS A 283 32.85 -9.30 12.13
N ALA A 284 32.31 -8.34 11.38
CA ALA A 284 32.78 -6.95 11.37
C ALA A 284 32.58 -6.26 12.74
N SER A 285 31.42 -6.42 13.38
CA SER A 285 31.14 -5.87 14.72
C SER A 285 31.93 -6.55 15.86
N ARG A 286 32.71 -7.59 15.53
CA ARG A 286 33.61 -8.33 16.45
C ARG A 286 35.08 -8.02 16.21
N LEU A 287 35.41 -7.17 15.24
CA LEU A 287 36.80 -6.77 15.03
C LEU A 287 37.37 -6.14 16.32
N PRO A 288 38.63 -6.45 16.68
CA PRO A 288 39.23 -5.93 17.90
C PRO A 288 39.49 -4.43 17.74
N PRO A 289 39.02 -3.54 18.64
CA PRO A 289 39.33 -2.12 18.56
C PRO A 289 40.84 -1.81 18.50
N GLU A 290 41.67 -2.70 19.03
CA GLU A 290 43.12 -2.58 19.08
C GLU A 290 43.81 -2.77 17.72
N THR A 291 43.12 -3.31 16.71
CA THR A 291 43.67 -3.46 15.34
C THR A 291 43.56 -2.19 14.51
N PHE A 292 42.91 -1.15 15.03
CA PHE A 292 42.68 0.09 14.32
C PHE A 292 43.69 1.18 14.69
N PRO A 293 44.00 2.11 13.77
CA PRO A 293 44.76 3.32 14.06
C PRO A 293 44.20 4.08 15.27
N PRO A 294 45.06 4.76 16.05
CA PRO A 294 44.62 5.51 17.21
C PRO A 294 43.75 6.69 16.77
N LEU A 295 42.56 6.78 17.37
CA LEU A 295 41.65 7.91 17.22
C LEU A 295 41.88 8.96 18.31
N PRO A 296 41.42 10.21 18.10
CA PRO A 296 41.46 11.28 19.12
C PRO A 296 40.70 10.91 20.41
N PHE A 297 39.81 9.92 20.34
CA PHE A 297 39.03 9.39 21.46
C PHE A 297 39.14 7.87 21.53
N ARG A 298 38.77 7.31 22.69
CA ARG A 298 38.84 5.86 22.92
C ARG A 298 37.81 5.13 22.05
N LEU A 299 38.30 4.30 21.12
CA LEU A 299 37.46 3.40 20.35
C LEU A 299 36.96 2.25 21.22
N THR A 300 35.65 2.20 21.44
CA THR A 300 34.97 1.07 22.08
C THR A 300 34.29 0.21 21.01
N ARG A 301 33.96 -1.03 21.37
CA ARG A 301 33.26 -1.94 20.43
C ARG A 301 31.89 -1.42 19.96
N SER A 302 31.18 -0.68 20.82
CA SER A 302 29.93 -0.02 20.45
C SER A 302 30.16 1.10 19.44
N LEU A 303 31.23 1.90 19.63
CA LEU A 303 31.61 2.94 18.67
C LEU A 303 32.09 2.35 17.35
N LEU A 304 32.82 1.24 17.36
CA LEU A 304 33.20 0.52 16.14
C LEU A 304 31.97 0.02 15.36
N SER A 305 30.97 -0.52 16.06
CA SER A 305 29.70 -0.93 15.43
C SER A 305 28.95 0.27 14.83
N GLY A 306 29.02 1.42 15.50
CA GLY A 306 28.48 2.69 14.99
C GLY A 306 29.23 3.21 13.77
N ALA A 307 30.56 3.12 13.75
CA ALA A 307 31.40 3.48 12.61
C ALA A 307 31.11 2.58 11.40
N LEU A 308 30.92 1.28 11.63
CA LEU A 308 30.51 0.32 10.60
C LEU A 308 29.14 0.66 10.00
N ALA A 309 28.17 1.02 10.86
CA ALA A 309 26.85 1.47 10.42
C ALA A 309 26.92 2.78 9.63
N ASP A 310 27.72 3.76 10.08
CA ASP A 310 27.95 5.03 9.38
C ASP A 310 28.63 4.84 8.02
N ALA A 311 29.64 3.96 7.93
CA ALA A 311 30.29 3.61 6.68
C ALA A 311 29.33 2.91 5.70
N SER A 312 28.42 2.08 6.20
CA SER A 312 27.33 1.51 5.41
C SER A 312 26.37 2.58 4.91
N ASP A 313 25.97 3.53 5.76
CA ASP A 313 25.10 4.65 5.39
C ASP A 313 25.74 5.54 4.29
N GLN A 314 27.06 5.69 4.32
CA GLN A 314 27.87 6.40 3.31
C GLN A 314 28.19 5.56 2.05
N CYS A 315 27.61 4.37 1.90
CA CYS A 315 27.83 3.48 0.75
C CYS A 315 29.24 2.93 0.56
N ARG A 316 30.06 2.96 1.62
CA ARG A 316 31.38 2.32 1.63
C ARG A 316 31.26 0.81 1.86
N ILE A 317 30.31 0.40 2.71
CA ILE A 317 30.08 -1.01 3.06
C ILE A 317 28.70 -1.48 2.60
N TRP A 318 28.62 -2.74 2.17
CA TRP A 318 27.41 -3.40 1.67
C TRP A 318 27.22 -4.77 2.34
N PHE A 319 25.99 -5.09 2.74
CA PHE A 319 25.63 -6.36 3.38
C PHE A 319 25.09 -7.40 2.38
N THR A 320 25.12 -7.08 1.10
CA THR A 320 24.68 -7.92 -0.02
C THR A 320 25.87 -8.26 -0.89
N LYS A 321 25.80 -9.38 -1.62
CA LYS A 321 26.87 -9.76 -2.56
C LYS A 321 27.00 -8.74 -3.69
N GLU A 322 25.89 -8.17 -4.13
CA GLU A 322 25.82 -7.17 -5.19
C GLU A 322 25.40 -5.81 -4.63
N ARG A 323 25.91 -4.74 -5.24
CA ARG A 323 25.51 -3.37 -4.89
C ARG A 323 24.18 -3.05 -5.56
N PHE A 324 23.34 -2.27 -4.88
CA PHE A 324 22.05 -1.81 -5.41
C PHE A 324 21.85 -0.33 -5.11
N ASP A 325 20.83 0.30 -5.69
CA ASP A 325 20.52 1.71 -5.42
C ASP A 325 19.71 1.86 -4.11
N ALA A 326 20.41 2.06 -2.99
CA ALA A 326 19.77 2.24 -1.69
C ALA A 326 19.00 3.57 -1.59
N ASP A 327 19.45 4.62 -2.30
CA ASP A 327 18.76 5.91 -2.32
C ASP A 327 17.40 5.79 -3.00
N ARG A 328 17.34 5.06 -4.12
CA ARG A 328 16.08 4.76 -4.80
C ARG A 328 15.10 4.01 -3.90
N ILE A 329 15.57 3.05 -3.11
CA ILE A 329 14.71 2.30 -2.19
C ILE A 329 14.25 3.17 -1.03
N LEU A 330 15.10 4.02 -0.47
CA LEU A 330 14.71 4.98 0.57
C LEU A 330 13.62 5.94 0.09
N LEU A 331 13.83 6.54 -1.08
CA LEU A 331 12.86 7.44 -1.70
C LEU A 331 11.56 6.71 -2.04
N GLY A 332 11.65 5.44 -2.46
CA GLY A 332 10.50 4.57 -2.68
C GLY A 332 9.76 4.25 -1.38
N SER A 333 10.45 3.89 -0.30
CA SER A 333 9.84 3.60 1.01
C SER A 333 9.23 4.82 1.71
N SER A 334 9.69 6.03 1.35
CA SER A 334 9.02 7.28 1.73
C SER A 334 7.64 7.42 1.05
N SER A 335 7.35 6.55 0.07
CA SER A 335 6.12 6.51 -0.73
C SER A 335 5.41 5.15 -0.76
N ILE A 336 5.91 4.10 -0.10
CA ILE A 336 5.46 2.70 -0.30
C ILE A 336 5.10 2.04 1.03
N GLY A 337 3.92 1.41 1.04
CA GLY A 337 3.38 0.55 2.09
C GLY A 337 4.02 -0.85 2.15
N PRO A 338 3.28 -1.89 2.57
CA PRO A 338 3.80 -3.09 3.24
C PRO A 338 4.80 -3.97 2.48
N PRO A 339 5.62 -4.75 3.23
CA PRO A 339 6.78 -5.45 2.69
C PRO A 339 6.39 -6.46 1.60
N ALA A 340 7.16 -6.43 0.50
CA ALA A 340 7.02 -7.36 -0.61
C ALA A 340 7.16 -8.82 -0.14
N LEU A 341 6.18 -9.63 -0.52
CA LEU A 341 6.16 -11.06 -0.27
C LEU A 341 7.29 -11.76 -1.03
N ASP A 342 8.10 -12.50 -0.27
CA ASP A 342 9.20 -13.35 -0.72
C ASP A 342 8.69 -14.37 -1.78
N GLU A 343 9.29 -14.39 -2.98
CA GLU A 343 8.91 -15.24 -4.13
C GLU A 343 9.43 -16.68 -4.03
N THR A 344 9.55 -17.22 -2.83
CA THR A 344 10.05 -18.58 -2.59
C THR A 344 8.90 -19.59 -2.41
N ASP A 345 8.03 -19.74 -3.42
CA ASP A 345 7.19 -20.95 -3.52
C ASP A 345 6.56 -21.22 -4.91
N ARG A 346 7.30 -20.94 -5.99
CA ARG A 346 6.97 -21.44 -7.35
C ARG A 346 7.98 -22.49 -7.80
N SER A 347 8.11 -23.57 -7.04
CA SER A 347 8.74 -24.82 -7.49
C SER A 347 8.31 -25.97 -6.59
N GLY A 348 7.14 -26.55 -6.86
CA GLY A 348 6.64 -27.67 -6.06
C GLY A 348 5.33 -28.27 -6.52
N SER A 349 5.40 -29.08 -7.59
CA SER A 349 4.46 -30.13 -8.05
C SER A 349 3.09 -29.74 -8.60
#